data_AF-A0A1H7V5E4-F1
#
_entry.id   AF-A0A1H7V5E4-F1
#
_cell.length_a   1.000
_cell.length_b   1.000
_cell.length_c   1.000
_cell.angle_alpha   90.00
_cell.angle_beta   90.00
_cell.angle_gamma   90.00
#
_symmetry.space_group_name_H-M   'P 1'
#
loop_
_entity.id
_entity.type
_entity.pdbx_description
1 polymer ?
#
loop_
_entity_poly.entity_id
_entity_poly.type
_entity_poly.pdbx_seq_one_letter_code
_entity_poly.pdbx_strand_id
1 'polypeptide(L)' 'MSDIQSSTRTMQEVLAAATALSGGDLEAAILWYRNEPLAPFNYKTAEALAAEGRAADVLNLLESIQAGFVG' A
#
# COMPACT_ATOMS: atom_id res chain seq x y z
N MET A 1 -8.58 -22.79 -1.78
CA MET A 1 -9.77 -21.91 -1.82
C MET A 1 -9.77 -21.03 -0.58
N SER A 2 -8.73 -20.20 -0.42
CA SER A 2 -8.62 -19.24 0.70
C SER A 2 -7.80 -17.98 0.36
N ASP A 3 -7.37 -17.82 -0.89
CA ASP A 3 -6.42 -16.77 -1.30
C ASP A 3 -7.02 -15.37 -1.39
N ILE A 4 -8.33 -15.29 -1.61
CA ILE A 4 -9.09 -14.03 -1.72
C ILE A 4 -9.22 -13.33 -0.36
N GLN A 5 -9.45 -14.06 0.73
CA GLN A 5 -9.61 -13.44 2.06
C GLN A 5 -8.31 -12.82 2.57
N SER A 6 -7.18 -13.49 2.32
CA SER A 6 -5.85 -12.94 2.62
C SER A 6 -5.59 -11.69 1.78
N SER A 7 -5.89 -11.73 0.48
CA SER A 7 -5.67 -10.59 -0.43
C SER A 7 -6.52 -9.37 -0.06
N THR A 8 -7.79 -9.56 0.31
CA THR A 8 -8.67 -8.45 0.76
C THR A 8 -8.20 -7.83 2.06
N ARG A 9 -7.68 -8.64 2.98
CA ARG A 9 -7.15 -8.15 4.25
C ARG A 9 -5.89 -7.33 4.05
N THR A 10 -4.96 -7.82 3.22
CA THR A 10 -3.72 -7.10 2.94
C THR A 10 -3.99 -5.78 2.21
N MET A 11 -5.01 -5.71 1.35
CA MET A 11 -5.43 -4.44 0.73
C MET A 11 -5.91 -3.41 1.78
N GLN A 12 -6.69 -3.85 2.77
CA GLN A 12 -7.11 -2.98 3.87
C GLN A 12 -5.93 -2.51 4.73
N GLU A 13 -4.96 -3.39 4.98
CA GLU A 13 -3.73 -3.05 5.73
C GLU A 13 -2.88 -2.02 4.98
N VAL A 14 -2.72 -2.15 3.67
CA VAL A 14 -2.01 -1.17 2.82
C VAL A 14 -2.71 0.20 2.87
N LEU A 15 -4.03 0.24 2.74
CA LEU A 15 -4.79 1.51 2.83
C LEU A 15 -4.70 2.14 4.22
N ALA A 16 -4.75 1.35 5.28
CA ALA A 16 -4.58 1.84 6.64
C ALA A 16 -3.18 2.43 6.87
N ALA A 17 -2.13 1.72 6.43
CA ALA A 17 -0.76 2.20 6.52
C ALA A 17 -0.53 3.48 5.70
N ALA A 18 -1.05 3.54 4.48
CA ALA A 18 -1.00 4.73 3.64
C ALA A 18 -1.74 5.92 4.28
N THR A 19 -2.92 5.67 4.87
CA THR A 19 -3.69 6.71 5.58
C THR A 19 -2.92 7.27 6.78
N ALA A 20 -2.23 6.41 7.54
CA ALA A 20 -1.39 6.85 8.64
C ALA A 20 -0.23 7.75 8.16
N LEU A 21 0.38 7.44 7.03
CA LEU A 21 1.44 8.28 6.43
C LEU A 21 0.91 9.59 5.83
N SER A 22 -0.34 9.60 5.34
CA SER A 22 -1.01 10.81 4.84
C SER A 22 -1.57 11.70 5.95
N GLY A 23 -1.18 11.51 7.21
CA GLY A 23 -1.67 12.31 8.34
C GLY A 23 -3.16 12.09 8.66
N GLY A 24 -3.72 10.93 8.29
CA GLY A 24 -5.13 10.61 8.50
C GLY A 24 -6.04 10.90 7.29
N ASP A 25 -5.50 11.38 6.18
CA ASP A 25 -6.29 11.69 4.98
C ASP A 25 -6.54 10.44 4.12
N LEU A 26 -7.76 9.89 4.24
CA LEU A 26 -8.17 8.68 3.53
C LEU A 26 -8.28 8.91 2.01
N GLU A 27 -8.71 10.09 1.57
CA GLU A 27 -8.82 10.39 0.13
C GLU A 27 -7.43 10.40 -0.51
N ALA A 28 -6.45 11.04 0.12
CA ALA A 28 -5.06 11.03 -0.32
C ALA A 28 -4.49 9.60 -0.34
N ALA A 29 -4.78 8.78 0.66
CA ALA A 29 -4.35 7.38 0.68
C ALA A 29 -4.95 6.55 -0.47
N ILE A 30 -6.24 6.75 -0.78
CA ILE A 30 -6.90 6.09 -1.92
C ILE A 30 -6.31 6.59 -3.25
N LEU A 31 -6.10 7.89 -3.39
CA LEU A 31 -5.50 8.47 -4.60
C LEU A 31 -4.09 7.93 -4.82
N TRP A 32 -3.27 7.89 -3.76
CA TRP A 32 -1.95 7.27 -3.80
C TRP A 32 -2.03 5.79 -4.19
N TYR A 33 -2.89 5.02 -3.54
CA TYR A 33 -3.02 3.59 -3.75
C TYR A 33 -3.32 3.24 -5.22
N ARG A 34 -4.18 4.04 -5.86
CA ARG A 34 -4.65 3.81 -7.23
C ARG A 34 -3.78 4.46 -8.30
N ASN A 35 -3.14 5.60 -8.01
CA ASN A 35 -2.53 6.44 -9.03
C ASN A 35 -1.02 6.66 -8.86
N GLU A 36 -0.45 6.45 -7.66
CA GLU A 36 0.97 6.71 -7.43
C GLU A 36 1.83 5.55 -7.98
N PRO A 37 2.70 5.79 -8.96
CA PRO A 37 3.61 4.77 -9.46
C PRO A 37 4.77 4.57 -8.49
N LEU A 38 4.96 3.34 -8.03
CA LEU A 38 6.03 3.00 -7.10
C LEU A 38 7.30 2.61 -7.87
N ALA A 39 8.30 3.48 -7.84
CA ALA A 39 9.57 3.28 -8.56
C ALA A 39 10.28 1.93 -8.25
N PRO A 40 10.33 1.43 -7.00
CA PRO A 40 10.92 0.12 -6.69
C PRO A 40 10.19 -1.06 -7.35
N PHE A 41 8.97 -0.84 -7.83
CA PHE A 41 8.10 -1.89 -8.37
C PHE A 41 7.83 -1.72 -9.86
N ASN A 42 8.81 -1.22 -10.62
CA ASN A 42 8.68 -0.93 -12.05
C ASN A 42 7.54 0.06 -12.34
N TYR A 43 7.38 1.07 -11.48
CA TYR A 43 6.35 2.11 -11.61
C TYR A 43 4.91 1.57 -11.59
N LYS A 44 4.69 0.39 -11.01
CA LYS A 44 3.34 -0.12 -10.74
C LYS A 44 2.72 0.63 -9.55
N THR A 45 1.39 0.76 -9.58
CA THR A 45 0.63 1.29 -8.46
C THR A 45 0.48 0.24 -7.36
N ALA A 46 0.17 0.67 -6.14
CA ALA A 46 -0.16 -0.25 -5.06
C ALA A 46 -1.37 -1.14 -5.41
N GLU A 47 -2.37 -0.60 -6.12
CA GLU A 47 -3.51 -1.34 -6.65
C GLU A 47 -3.07 -2.48 -7.59
N ALA A 48 -2.17 -2.19 -8.54
CA ALA A 48 -1.66 -3.20 -9.46
C ALA A 48 -0.87 -4.29 -8.74
N LEU A 49 -0.05 -3.94 -7.75
CA LEU A 49 0.69 -4.91 -6.95
C LEU A 49 -0.22 -5.77 -6.09
N ALA A 50 -1.27 -5.19 -5.51
CA ALA A 50 -2.26 -5.94 -4.75
C ALA A 50 -3.04 -6.94 -5.62
N ALA A 51 -3.40 -6.55 -6.86
CA ALA A 51 -4.01 -7.45 -7.83
C ALA A 51 -3.10 -8.62 -8.24
N GLU A 52 -1.78 -8.43 -8.18
CA GLU A 52 -0.77 -9.46 -8.41
C GLU A 52 -0.47 -10.34 -7.18
N GLY A 53 -1.19 -10.14 -6.06
CA GLY A 53 -0.93 -10.85 -4.80
C GLY A 53 0.32 -10.36 -4.06
N ARG A 54 0.86 -9.21 -4.45
CA ARG A 54 2.10 -8.60 -3.92
C ARG A 54 1.84 -7.44 -2.95
N ALA A 55 0.66 -7.40 -2.32
CA ALA A 55 0.31 -6.34 -1.38
C ALA A 55 1.25 -6.30 -0.14
N ALA A 56 1.84 -7.44 0.24
CA ALA A 56 2.84 -7.50 1.32
C ALA A 56 4.13 -6.74 0.96
N ASP A 57 4.54 -6.70 -0.31
CA ASP A 57 5.69 -5.91 -0.75
C ASP A 57 5.43 -4.40 -0.58
N VAL A 58 4.19 -3.97 -0.84
CA VAL A 58 3.75 -2.58 -0.64
C VAL A 58 3.74 -2.23 0.84
N LEU A 59 3.27 -3.13 1.70
CA LEU A 59 3.28 -2.92 3.15
C LEU A 59 4.70 -2.74 3.68
N ASN A 60 5.63 -3.62 3.28
CA ASN A 60 7.05 -3.49 3.64
C ASN A 60 7.67 -2.15 3.18
N LEU A 61 7.28 -1.65 2.00
CA LEU A 61 7.69 -0.33 1.53
C LEU A 61 7.17 0.78 2.46
N LEU A 62 5.88 0.74 2.80
CA LEU A 62 5.25 1.74 3.68
C LEU A 62 5.87 1.70 5.10
N GLU A 63 6.15 0.51 5.63
CA GLU A 63 6.86 0.34 6.89
C GLU A 63 8.29 0.89 6.83
N SER A 64 8.99 0.68 5.72
CA SER A 64 10.33 1.25 5.51
C SER A 64 10.30 2.79 5.45
N ILE A 65 9.28 3.36 4.80
CA ILE A 65 9.05 4.81 4.77
C ILE A 65 8.75 5.32 6.19
N GLN A 66 7.89 4.64 6.95
CA GLN A 66 7.55 5.03 8.31
C GLN A 66 8.75 4.92 9.25
N ALA A 67 9.58 3.89 9.12
CA ALA A 67 10.80 3.72 9.91
C ALA A 67 11.89 4.74 9.56
N GLY A 68 11.94 5.20 8.30
CA GLY A 68 12.81 6.29 7.87
C GLY A 68 12.25 7.69 8.18
N PHE A 69 10.95 7.80 8.40
CA PHE A 69 10.25 9.03 8.78
C PHE A 69 10.36 9.23 10.30
N VAL A 70 11.50 9.77 10.75
CA VAL A 70 11.63 10.37 12.08
C VAL A 70 11.45 11.88 11.89
N GLY A 71 10.20 12.35 11.94
CA GLY A 71 9.82 13.75 11.79
C GLY A 71 8.83 14.16 12.87
#